data_AF-A0A7C2EVL9-F1
#
_entry.id   AF-A0A7C2EVL9-F1
#
_cell.length_a   1.000
_cell.length_b   1.000
_cell.length_c   1.000
_cell.angle_alpha   90.00
_cell.angle_beta   90.00
_cell.angle_gamma   90.00
#
_symmetry.space_group_name_H-M   'P 1'
#
loop_
_entity.id
_entity.type
_entity.pdbx_description
1 polymer ?
#
loop_
_entity_poly.entity_id
_entity_poly.type
_entity_poly.pdbx_seq_one_letter_code
_entity_poly.pdbx_strand_id
1 'polypeptide(L)'
;MTWATPERRLRLTWELFLVSFLALYLELVAIRWLASEVRVFAYFKNLPLMAAFMLVEVKSIAELSLLFGSTWLVNSAAFSGILLMILAANAVVARRAEVNRGATYTWLGASLIVPYLVGLGWLNAGPFAWRAAIGALATSLPIFFAGMIFATSFRRVRDASGVLAANMFGALVGGILEYSSMAWGIRSLTLLALGLYGLSWLAQAFRG
;
A
#
# COMPACT_ATOMS: atom_id res chain seq x y z
N MET A 1 66.34 -11.19 -17.41
CA MET A 1 65.57 -10.32 -16.49
C MET A 1 64.59 -11.14 -15.67
N THR A 2 65.07 -11.82 -14.62
CA THR A 2 64.29 -12.64 -13.68
C THR A 2 64.85 -12.48 -12.26
N TRP A 3 64.64 -11.31 -11.63
CA TRP A 3 65.34 -10.94 -10.39
C TRP A 3 64.45 -11.00 -9.12
N ALA A 4 63.62 -12.04 -8.98
CA ALA A 4 62.89 -12.31 -7.75
C ALA A 4 63.45 -13.57 -7.07
N THR A 5 64.03 -13.42 -5.88
CA THR A 5 64.46 -14.53 -5.02
C THR A 5 63.27 -15.46 -4.72
N PRO A 6 63.49 -16.77 -4.49
CA PRO A 6 62.39 -17.72 -4.22
C PRO A 6 61.48 -17.29 -3.06
N GLU A 7 62.05 -16.63 -2.06
CA GLU A 7 61.32 -16.01 -0.95
C GLU A 7 60.35 -14.90 -1.40
N ARG A 8 60.75 -14.09 -2.39
CA ARG A 8 59.93 -13.01 -2.96
C ARG A 8 58.78 -13.57 -3.80
N ARG A 9 58.98 -14.69 -4.52
CA ARG A 9 57.89 -15.37 -5.25
C ARG A 9 56.84 -15.94 -4.30
N LEU A 10 57.27 -16.60 -3.22
CA LEU A 10 56.36 -17.13 -2.20
C LEU A 10 55.50 -16.02 -1.57
N ARG A 11 56.12 -14.89 -1.19
CA ARG A 11 55.38 -13.71 -0.68
C ARG A 11 54.38 -13.15 -1.70
N LEU A 12 54.80 -12.95 -2.95
CA LEU A 12 53.91 -12.47 -4.02
C LEU A 12 52.74 -13.43 -4.28
N THR A 13 52.96 -14.74 -4.22
CA THR A 13 51.91 -15.73 -4.44
C THR A 13 50.89 -15.71 -3.31
N TRP A 14 51.35 -15.55 -2.06
CA TRP A 14 50.48 -15.38 -0.90
C TRP A 14 49.72 -14.06 -0.91
N GLU A 15 50.37 -12.95 -1.28
CA GLU A 15 49.71 -11.65 -1.43
C GLU A 15 48.64 -11.69 -2.51
N LEU A 16 48.92 -12.26 -3.68
CA LEU A 16 47.93 -12.42 -4.75
C LEU A 16 46.77 -13.31 -4.29
N PHE A 17 47.06 -14.43 -3.63
CA PHE A 17 46.03 -15.31 -3.08
C PHE A 17 45.13 -14.57 -2.07
N LEU A 18 45.72 -13.81 -1.15
CA LEU A 18 44.98 -13.04 -0.15
C LEU A 18 44.14 -11.93 -0.78
N VAL A 19 44.70 -11.19 -1.74
CA VAL A 19 43.97 -10.14 -2.46
C VAL A 19 42.80 -10.73 -3.24
N SER A 20 43.00 -11.83 -3.96
CA SER A 20 41.91 -12.51 -4.69
C SER A 20 40.84 -13.07 -3.75
N PHE A 21 41.25 -13.67 -2.62
CA PHE A 21 40.31 -14.19 -1.62
C PHE A 21 39.49 -13.06 -0.99
N LEU A 22 40.13 -11.95 -0.62
CA LEU A 22 39.47 -10.79 -0.02
C LEU A 22 38.52 -10.11 -1.02
N ALA A 23 38.95 -9.98 -2.28
CA ALA A 23 38.11 -9.44 -3.35
C ALA A 23 36.84 -10.29 -3.55
N LEU A 24 36.99 -11.61 -3.66
CA LEU A 24 35.86 -12.53 -3.79
C LEU A 24 34.92 -12.47 -2.57
N TYR A 25 35.47 -12.41 -1.36
CA TYR A 25 34.69 -12.29 -0.14
C TYR A 25 33.88 -10.99 -0.13
N LEU A 26 34.49 -9.86 -0.49
CA LEU A 26 33.83 -8.57 -0.59
C LEU A 26 32.75 -8.55 -1.68
N GLU A 27 32.99 -9.16 -2.83
CA GLU A 27 31.99 -9.32 -3.88
C GLU A 27 30.79 -10.14 -3.39
N LEU A 28 31.01 -11.26 -2.70
CA LEU A 28 29.93 -12.08 -2.15
C LEU A 28 29.13 -11.34 -1.07
N VAL A 29 29.80 -10.59 -0.20
CA VAL A 29 29.14 -9.74 0.81
C VAL A 29 28.33 -8.64 0.12
N ALA A 30 28.88 -7.98 -0.91
CA ALA A 30 28.19 -6.94 -1.66
C ALA A 30 26.97 -7.50 -2.40
N ILE A 31 27.09 -8.64 -3.08
CA ILE A 31 25.99 -9.33 -3.75
C ILE A 31 24.91 -9.70 -2.73
N ARG A 32 25.28 -10.23 -1.56
CA ARG A 32 24.33 -10.62 -0.52
C ARG A 32 23.64 -9.42 0.13
N TRP A 33 24.36 -8.32 0.31
CA TRP A 33 23.83 -7.04 0.79
C TRP A 33 22.84 -6.44 -0.22
N LEU A 34 23.27 -6.27 -1.49
CA LEU A 34 22.40 -5.79 -2.57
C LEU A 34 21.19 -6.71 -2.79
N ALA A 35 21.35 -8.03 -2.70
CA ALA A 35 20.25 -8.99 -2.84
C ALA A 35 19.25 -8.93 -1.67
N SER A 36 19.66 -8.44 -0.50
CA SER A 36 18.78 -8.16 0.64
C SER A 36 18.02 -6.85 0.42
N GLU A 37 18.71 -5.78 0.05
CA GLU A 37 18.13 -4.46 -0.24
C GLU A 37 17.06 -4.54 -1.34
N VAL A 38 17.32 -5.24 -2.45
CA VAL A 38 16.36 -5.39 -3.55
C VAL A 38 15.05 -6.06 -3.10
N ARG A 39 15.08 -6.98 -2.12
CA ARG A 39 13.86 -7.59 -1.54
C ARG A 39 13.12 -6.63 -0.62
N VAL A 40 13.85 -5.83 0.15
CA VAL A 40 13.26 -4.78 1.00
C VAL A 40 12.48 -3.77 0.16
N PHE A 41 13.04 -3.29 -0.96
CA PHE A 41 12.32 -2.44 -1.91
C PHE A 41 11.05 -3.09 -2.48
N ALA A 42 11.04 -4.41 -2.67
CA ALA A 42 9.85 -5.12 -3.12
C ALA A 42 8.71 -5.09 -2.08
N TYR A 43 9.03 -5.09 -0.78
CA TYR A 43 8.04 -4.96 0.30
C TYR A 43 7.48 -3.54 0.41
N PHE A 44 8.34 -2.53 0.21
CA PHE A 44 7.94 -1.12 0.21
C PHE A 44 6.99 -0.73 -0.94
N LYS A 45 6.85 -1.56 -1.99
CA LYS A 45 5.88 -1.32 -3.08
C LYS A 45 4.43 -1.26 -2.59
N ASN A 46 4.11 -1.97 -1.51
CA ASN A 46 2.77 -1.97 -0.92
C ASN A 46 2.55 -0.86 0.11
N LEU A 47 3.59 -0.12 0.50
CA LEU A 47 3.48 0.93 1.52
C LEU A 47 2.49 2.04 1.09
N PRO A 48 2.57 2.64 -0.11
CA PRO A 48 1.62 3.69 -0.52
C PRO A 48 0.19 3.15 -0.63
N LEU A 49 0.03 1.88 -1.05
CA LEU A 49 -1.26 1.22 -1.11
C LEU A 49 -1.90 1.15 0.28
N MET A 50 -1.15 0.68 1.28
CA MET A 50 -1.65 0.50 2.62
C MET A 50 -1.85 1.82 3.37
N ALA A 51 -0.99 2.82 3.10
CA ALA A 51 -1.20 4.18 3.59
C ALA A 51 -2.50 4.79 3.06
N ALA A 52 -2.75 4.66 1.75
CA ALA A 52 -4.00 5.13 1.15
C ALA A 52 -5.23 4.35 1.66
N PHE A 53 -5.10 3.03 1.82
CA PHE A 53 -6.17 2.17 2.33
C PHE A 53 -6.61 2.61 3.72
N MET A 54 -5.66 2.71 4.65
CA MET A 54 -5.93 3.15 6.03
C MET A 54 -6.48 4.59 6.07
N LEU A 55 -5.92 5.48 5.25
CA LEU A 55 -6.39 6.88 5.19
C LEU A 55 -7.85 6.97 4.72
N VAL A 56 -8.22 6.21 3.70
CA VAL A 56 -9.61 6.16 3.19
C VAL A 56 -10.54 5.53 4.22
N GLU A 57 -10.10 4.51 4.95
CA GLU A 57 -10.88 3.88 6.01
C GLU A 57 -11.26 4.90 7.10
N VAL A 58 -10.27 5.60 7.66
CA VAL A 58 -10.53 6.59 8.74
C VAL A 58 -11.37 7.76 8.21
N LYS A 59 -11.09 8.22 6.99
CA LYS A 59 -11.91 9.23 6.31
C LYS A 59 -13.36 8.80 6.16
N SER A 60 -13.61 7.54 5.80
CA SER A 60 -14.95 6.97 5.62
C SER A 60 -15.77 7.08 6.90
N ILE A 61 -15.16 6.76 8.05
CA ILE A 61 -15.77 6.88 9.38
C ILE A 61 -16.05 8.34 9.72
N ALA A 62 -15.12 9.25 9.42
CA ALA A 62 -15.30 10.68 9.65
C ALA A 62 -16.44 11.27 8.80
N GLU A 63 -16.55 10.90 7.53
CA GLU A 63 -17.64 11.37 6.65
C GLU A 63 -19.01 10.81 7.05
N LEU A 64 -19.07 9.55 7.46
CA LEU A 64 -20.31 8.97 8.00
C LEU A 64 -20.71 9.65 9.31
N SER A 65 -19.74 9.98 10.17
CA SER A 65 -19.99 10.76 11.38
C SER A 65 -20.51 12.17 11.08
N LEU A 66 -20.07 12.79 9.98
CA LEU A 66 -20.61 14.09 9.54
C LEU A 66 -22.06 13.97 9.01
N LEU A 67 -22.41 12.85 8.38
CA LEU A 67 -23.76 12.62 7.83
C LEU A 67 -24.79 12.19 8.87
N PHE A 68 -24.39 11.42 9.88
CA PHE A 68 -25.30 10.77 10.83
C PHE A 68 -25.00 11.10 12.30
N GLY A 69 -23.91 11.81 12.58
CA GLY A 69 -23.40 12.05 13.93
C GLY A 69 -22.39 10.98 14.38
N SER A 70 -21.47 11.36 15.26
CA SER A 70 -20.47 10.45 15.85
C SER A 70 -21.06 9.68 17.02
N THR A 71 -21.87 8.66 16.72
CA THR A 71 -22.46 7.76 17.72
C THR A 71 -21.78 6.39 17.66
N TRP A 72 -21.81 5.65 18.78
CA TRP A 72 -21.29 4.28 18.81
C TRP A 72 -21.95 3.40 17.72
N LEU A 73 -23.25 3.60 17.46
CA LEU A 73 -23.99 2.86 16.44
C LEU A 73 -23.51 3.17 15.01
N VAL A 74 -23.31 4.45 14.67
CA VAL A 74 -22.81 4.86 13.35
C VAL A 74 -21.39 4.34 13.14
N ASN A 75 -20.53 4.41 14.15
CA ASN A 75 -19.16 3.91 14.06
C ASN A 75 -19.14 2.38 13.89
N SER A 76 -19.92 1.63 14.68
CA SER A 76 -20.04 0.18 14.51
C SER A 76 -20.57 -0.20 13.12
N ALA A 77 -21.54 0.55 12.59
CA ALA A 77 -22.06 0.34 11.25
C ALA A 77 -21.00 0.65 10.17
N ALA A 78 -20.20 1.71 10.35
CA ALA A 78 -19.11 2.07 9.45
C ALA A 78 -18.06 0.95 9.39
N PHE A 79 -17.56 0.48 10.54
CA PHE A 79 -16.62 -0.65 10.60
C PHE A 79 -17.21 -1.92 9.98
N SER A 80 -18.49 -2.21 10.22
CA SER A 80 -19.17 -3.36 9.61
C SER A 80 -19.23 -3.24 8.10
N GLY A 81 -19.55 -2.06 7.56
CA GLY A 81 -19.55 -1.78 6.13
C GLY A 81 -18.18 -1.94 5.48
N ILE A 82 -17.13 -1.45 6.16
CA ILE A 82 -15.73 -1.63 5.75
C ILE A 82 -15.39 -3.13 5.66
N LEU A 83 -15.66 -3.90 6.71
CA LEU A 83 -15.40 -5.33 6.74
C LEU A 83 -16.19 -6.10 5.67
N LEU A 84 -17.44 -5.73 5.41
CA LEU A 84 -18.25 -6.30 4.33
C LEU A 84 -17.66 -6.00 2.95
N MET A 85 -17.18 -4.78 2.72
CA MET A 85 -16.52 -4.42 1.45
C MET A 85 -15.19 -5.17 1.27
N ILE A 86 -14.40 -5.34 2.33
CA ILE A 86 -13.17 -6.13 2.29
C ILE A 86 -13.50 -7.62 2.04
N LEU A 87 -14.51 -8.16 2.71
CA LEU A 87 -14.98 -9.54 2.50
C LEU A 87 -15.45 -9.75 1.05
N ALA A 88 -16.22 -8.81 0.50
CA ALA A 88 -16.66 -8.85 -0.88
C ALA A 88 -15.48 -8.77 -1.86
N ALA A 89 -14.51 -7.90 -1.60
CA ALA A 89 -13.30 -7.79 -2.42
C ALA A 89 -12.51 -9.11 -2.45
N ASN A 90 -12.30 -9.70 -1.27
CA ASN A 90 -11.63 -11.00 -1.14
C ASN A 90 -12.43 -12.11 -1.83
N ALA A 91 -13.77 -12.13 -1.71
CA ALA A 91 -14.62 -13.11 -2.37
C ALA A 91 -14.53 -13.01 -3.91
N VAL A 92 -14.48 -11.80 -4.46
CA VAL A 92 -14.29 -11.58 -5.90
C VAL A 92 -12.93 -12.06 -6.36
N VAL A 93 -11.85 -11.70 -5.64
CA VAL A 93 -10.50 -12.14 -5.97
C VAL A 93 -10.33 -13.65 -5.81
N ALA A 94 -10.98 -14.28 -4.82
CA ALA A 94 -10.93 -15.73 -4.61
C ALA A 94 -11.61 -16.49 -5.76
N ARG A 95 -12.73 -15.98 -6.28
CA ARG A 95 -13.51 -16.63 -7.35
C ARG A 95 -12.97 -16.36 -8.75
N ARG A 96 -12.22 -15.27 -8.97
CA ARG A 96 -11.66 -14.93 -10.27
C ARG A 96 -10.20 -15.40 -10.41
N ALA A 97 -9.91 -16.05 -11.54
CA ALA A 97 -8.55 -16.43 -11.89
C ALA A 97 -7.66 -15.18 -12.05
N GLU A 98 -8.17 -14.17 -12.75
CA GLU A 98 -7.47 -12.93 -13.03
C GLU A 98 -8.34 -11.70 -12.76
N VAL A 99 -7.74 -10.68 -12.15
CA VAL A 99 -8.37 -9.38 -11.93
C VAL A 99 -7.57 -8.34 -12.70
N ASN A 100 -8.25 -7.62 -13.58
CA ASN A 100 -7.62 -6.56 -14.35
C ASN A 100 -7.24 -5.41 -13.41
N ARG A 101 -5.94 -5.29 -13.12
CA ARG A 101 -5.40 -4.28 -12.21
C ARG A 101 -5.66 -2.86 -12.69
N GLY A 102 -5.47 -2.61 -13.99
CA GLY A 102 -5.70 -1.29 -14.59
C GLY A 102 -7.14 -0.84 -14.37
N ALA A 103 -8.10 -1.70 -14.72
CA ALA A 103 -9.53 -1.42 -14.49
C ALA A 103 -9.87 -1.23 -13.00
N THR A 104 -9.20 -1.96 -12.10
CA THR A 104 -9.45 -1.82 -10.66
C THR A 104 -8.97 -0.47 -10.13
N TYR A 105 -7.79 -0.01 -10.56
CA TYR A 105 -7.29 1.33 -10.22
C TYR A 105 -8.16 2.44 -10.82
N THR A 106 -8.69 2.27 -12.03
CA THR A 106 -9.60 3.28 -12.63
C THR A 106 -10.91 3.38 -11.85
N TRP A 107 -11.50 2.24 -11.47
CA TRP A 107 -12.72 2.24 -10.66
C TRP A 107 -12.50 2.75 -9.24
N LEU A 108 -11.34 2.46 -8.64
CA LEU A 108 -10.92 3.05 -7.38
C LEU A 108 -10.85 4.58 -7.48
N GLY A 109 -10.16 5.10 -8.48
CA GLY A 109 -10.07 6.55 -8.73
C GLY A 109 -11.45 7.17 -8.92
N ALA A 110 -12.30 6.57 -9.74
CA ALA A 110 -13.68 7.05 -9.96
C ALA A 110 -14.50 7.07 -8.65
N SER A 111 -14.41 6.01 -7.84
CA SER A 111 -15.12 5.92 -6.56
C SER A 111 -14.68 6.96 -5.53
N LEU A 112 -13.47 7.50 -5.65
CA LEU A 112 -12.97 8.60 -4.81
C LEU A 112 -13.32 9.98 -5.39
N ILE A 113 -13.16 10.15 -6.71
CA ILE A 113 -13.35 11.43 -7.40
C ILE A 113 -14.83 11.84 -7.41
N VAL A 114 -15.74 10.90 -7.67
CA VAL A 114 -17.17 11.23 -7.79
C VAL A 114 -17.72 11.82 -6.48
N PRO A 115 -17.57 11.18 -5.30
CA PRO A 115 -18.00 11.78 -4.03
C PRO A 115 -17.22 13.05 -3.67
N TYR A 116 -15.95 13.16 -4.08
CA TYR A 116 -15.17 14.37 -3.88
C TYR A 116 -15.76 15.57 -4.62
N LEU A 117 -16.14 15.41 -5.89
CA LEU A 117 -16.72 16.49 -6.70
C LEU A 117 -18.13 16.85 -6.26
N VAL A 118 -19.00 15.84 -6.10
CA VAL A 118 -20.42 16.04 -5.78
C VAL A 118 -20.61 16.46 -4.33
N GLY A 119 -19.76 15.97 -3.42
CA GLY A 119 -19.97 16.08 -1.98
C GLY A 119 -21.09 15.15 -1.50
N LEU A 120 -21.16 14.93 -0.18
CA LEU A 120 -22.20 14.09 0.43
C LEU A 120 -23.32 14.90 1.09
N GLY A 121 -23.16 16.23 1.20
CA GLY A 121 -24.10 17.10 1.92
C GLY A 121 -25.52 17.13 1.34
N TRP A 122 -25.66 16.93 0.03
CA TRP A 122 -26.98 16.87 -0.64
C TRP A 122 -27.83 15.68 -0.18
N LEU A 123 -27.21 14.62 0.35
CA LEU A 123 -27.93 13.46 0.88
C LEU A 123 -28.79 13.82 2.11
N ASN A 124 -28.51 14.93 2.79
CA ASN A 124 -29.29 15.41 3.93
C ASN A 124 -30.70 15.87 3.54
N ALA A 125 -30.94 16.20 2.27
CA ALA A 125 -32.27 16.55 1.78
C ALA A 125 -33.16 15.31 1.54
N GLY A 126 -32.57 14.11 1.49
CA GLY A 126 -33.29 12.87 1.24
C GLY A 126 -33.71 12.12 2.51
N PRO A 127 -34.53 11.06 2.38
CA PRO A 127 -34.91 10.21 3.50
C PRO A 127 -33.71 9.50 4.17
N PHE A 128 -33.86 9.09 5.42
CA PHE A 128 -32.80 8.42 6.18
C PHE A 128 -32.22 7.20 5.46
N ALA A 129 -33.07 6.31 4.92
CA ALA A 129 -32.62 5.10 4.23
C ALA A 129 -31.80 5.41 2.96
N TRP A 130 -32.18 6.45 2.21
CA TRP A 130 -31.44 6.92 1.04
C TRP A 130 -30.06 7.45 1.43
N ARG A 131 -30.02 8.34 2.44
CA ARG A 131 -28.78 8.88 2.98
C ARG A 131 -27.88 7.74 3.48
N ALA A 132 -28.44 6.77 4.21
CA ALA A 132 -27.72 5.63 4.77
C ALA A 132 -27.12 4.73 3.69
N ALA A 133 -27.94 4.29 2.73
CA ALA A 133 -27.49 3.39 1.67
C ALA A 133 -26.42 4.05 0.79
N ILE A 134 -26.67 5.26 0.29
CA ILE A 134 -25.74 5.92 -0.63
C ILE A 134 -24.52 6.45 0.11
N GLY A 135 -24.70 7.01 1.31
CA GLY A 135 -23.58 7.47 2.12
C GLY A 135 -22.64 6.32 2.47
N ALA A 136 -23.16 5.18 2.93
CA ALA A 136 -22.37 4.00 3.23
C ALA A 136 -21.69 3.43 1.96
N LEU A 137 -22.42 3.31 0.85
CA LEU A 137 -21.85 2.82 -0.41
C LEU A 137 -20.77 3.76 -0.93
N ALA A 138 -21.03 5.06 -1.05
CA ALA A 138 -20.08 6.03 -1.59
C ALA A 138 -18.78 6.10 -0.78
N THR A 139 -18.87 6.00 0.55
CA THR A 139 -17.71 6.09 1.46
C THR A 139 -16.94 4.77 1.59
N SER A 140 -17.57 3.62 1.37
CA SER A 140 -16.93 2.30 1.50
C SER A 140 -16.59 1.61 0.18
N LEU A 141 -17.17 2.03 -0.95
CA LEU A 141 -16.88 1.48 -2.28
C LEU A 141 -15.39 1.59 -2.69
N PRO A 142 -14.66 2.69 -2.39
CA PRO A 142 -13.21 2.72 -2.63
C PRO A 142 -12.45 1.62 -1.88
N ILE A 143 -12.90 1.24 -0.69
CA ILE A 143 -12.28 0.21 0.15
C ILE A 143 -12.43 -1.16 -0.52
N PHE A 144 -13.55 -1.43 -1.18
CA PHE A 144 -13.73 -2.63 -2.00
C PHE A 144 -12.69 -2.73 -3.12
N PHE A 145 -12.51 -1.67 -3.92
CA PHE A 145 -11.53 -1.68 -5.00
C PHE A 145 -10.08 -1.76 -4.49
N ALA A 146 -9.75 -1.02 -3.44
CA ALA A 146 -8.45 -1.08 -2.79
C ALA A 146 -8.18 -2.48 -2.20
N GLY A 147 -9.18 -3.09 -1.57
CA GLY A 147 -9.14 -4.45 -1.07
C GLY A 147 -8.86 -5.49 -2.17
N MET A 148 -9.41 -5.31 -3.38
CA MET A 148 -9.10 -6.20 -4.50
C MET A 148 -7.64 -6.07 -4.95
N ILE A 149 -7.09 -4.84 -4.99
CA ILE A 149 -5.67 -4.61 -5.32
C ILE A 149 -4.79 -5.26 -4.26
N PHE A 150 -5.13 -5.09 -2.98
CA PHE A 150 -4.38 -5.67 -1.87
C PHE A 150 -4.42 -7.21 -1.87
N ALA A 151 -5.61 -7.82 -2.01
CA ALA A 151 -5.77 -9.27 -2.05
C ALA A 151 -5.03 -9.89 -3.24
N THR A 152 -5.00 -9.22 -4.39
CA THR A 152 -4.22 -9.70 -5.55
C THR A 152 -2.71 -9.56 -5.38
N SER A 153 -2.24 -8.60 -4.57
CA SER A 153 -0.81 -8.43 -4.30
C SER A 153 -0.26 -9.51 -3.35
N PHE A 154 -1.12 -10.08 -2.48
CA PHE A 154 -0.75 -11.13 -1.53
C PHE A 154 -0.69 -12.55 -2.09
N ARG A 155 -1.36 -12.83 -3.23
CA ARG A 155 -1.50 -14.20 -3.79
C ARG A 155 -0.20 -14.98 -4.01
N ARG A 156 0.95 -14.31 -4.16
CA ARG A 156 2.24 -14.95 -4.50
C ARG A 156 3.39 -14.53 -3.58
N VAL A 157 3.09 -13.99 -2.40
CA VAL A 157 4.10 -13.54 -1.44
C VAL A 157 4.75 -14.76 -0.77
N ARG A 158 6.08 -14.89 -0.89
CA ARG A 158 6.89 -15.94 -0.23
C ARG A 158 7.33 -15.56 1.18
N ASP A 159 7.52 -14.27 1.45
CA ASP A 159 7.91 -13.72 2.76
C ASP A 159 6.76 -12.87 3.32
N ALA A 160 5.92 -13.51 4.13
CA ALA A 160 4.76 -12.86 4.73
C ALA A 160 5.17 -11.80 5.77
N SER A 161 6.24 -12.05 6.53
CA SER A 161 6.69 -11.18 7.61
C SER A 161 7.15 -9.82 7.09
N GLY A 162 7.97 -9.79 6.03
CA GLY A 162 8.44 -8.55 5.42
C GLY A 162 7.30 -7.69 4.84
N VAL A 163 6.34 -8.32 4.14
CA VAL A 163 5.18 -7.62 3.59
C VAL A 163 4.24 -7.10 4.68
N LEU A 164 4.02 -7.88 5.74
CA LEU A 164 3.21 -7.45 6.89
C LEU A 164 3.85 -6.24 7.59
N ALA A 165 5.16 -6.25 7.81
CA ALA A 165 5.88 -5.12 8.40
C ALA A 165 5.73 -3.85 7.55
N ALA A 166 5.91 -3.95 6.23
CA ALA A 166 5.74 -2.82 5.31
C ALA A 166 4.29 -2.30 5.30
N ASN A 167 3.30 -3.20 5.37
CA ASN A 167 1.89 -2.82 5.45
C ASN A 167 1.55 -2.15 6.78
N MET A 168 2.04 -2.67 7.91
CA MET A 168 1.84 -2.03 9.22
C MET A 168 2.44 -0.62 9.22
N PHE A 169 3.63 -0.43 8.64
CA PHE A 169 4.23 0.88 8.47
C PHE A 169 3.41 1.79 7.56
N GLY A 170 2.92 1.28 6.43
CA GLY A 170 2.00 2.01 5.55
C GLY A 170 0.72 2.45 6.27
N ALA A 171 0.09 1.56 7.04
CA ALA A 171 -1.09 1.89 7.82
C ALA A 171 -0.82 3.00 8.86
N LEU A 172 0.34 2.95 9.53
CA LEU A 172 0.78 4.01 10.44
C LEU A 172 0.96 5.35 9.72
N VAL A 173 1.60 5.36 8.55
CA VAL A 173 1.72 6.57 7.71
C VAL A 173 0.35 7.10 7.31
N GLY A 174 -0.59 6.23 6.91
CA GLY A 174 -1.97 6.60 6.60
C GLY A 174 -2.69 7.24 7.79
N GLY A 175 -2.54 6.67 8.99
CA GLY A 175 -3.08 7.24 10.22
C GLY A 175 -2.47 8.61 10.57
N ILE A 176 -1.16 8.79 10.37
CA ILE A 176 -0.52 10.10 10.57
C ILE A 176 -1.03 11.12 9.54
N LEU A 177 -1.20 10.71 8.29
CA LEU A 177 -1.70 11.59 7.23
C LEU A 177 -3.14 12.05 7.48
N GLU A 178 -3.94 11.30 8.21
CA GLU A 178 -5.29 11.72 8.59
C GLU A 178 -5.27 13.04 9.38
N TYR A 179 -4.31 13.27 10.26
CA TYR A 179 -4.20 14.53 11.03
C TYR A 179 -4.09 15.78 10.14
N SER A 180 -3.67 15.64 8.88
CA SER A 180 -3.69 16.75 7.92
C SER A 180 -5.10 17.30 7.66
N SER A 181 -6.14 16.52 7.97
CA SER A 181 -7.54 16.94 7.96
C SER A 181 -7.81 18.13 8.87
N MET A 182 -7.04 18.31 9.95
CA MET A 182 -7.16 19.45 10.85
C MET A 182 -6.69 20.76 10.20
N ALA A 183 -5.76 20.68 9.26
CA ALA A 183 -5.24 21.85 8.54
C ALA A 183 -6.05 22.18 7.29
N TRP A 184 -6.41 21.19 6.48
CA TRP A 184 -7.03 21.39 5.16
C TRP A 184 -8.45 20.82 5.02
N GLY A 185 -9.02 20.27 6.09
CA GLY A 185 -10.34 19.64 6.11
C GLY A 185 -10.37 18.20 5.59
N ILE A 186 -11.41 17.46 5.98
CA ILE A 186 -11.61 16.03 5.65
C ILE A 186 -11.64 15.77 4.13
N ARG A 187 -12.12 16.72 3.33
CA ARG A 187 -12.17 16.60 1.87
C ARG A 187 -10.78 16.50 1.24
N SER A 188 -9.76 17.11 1.84
CA SER A 188 -8.38 17.09 1.33
C SER A 188 -7.77 15.68 1.37
N LEU A 189 -8.20 14.84 2.31
CA LEU A 189 -7.75 13.45 2.45
C LEU A 189 -8.02 12.61 1.20
N THR A 190 -9.06 12.93 0.41
CA THR A 190 -9.30 12.25 -0.87
C THR A 190 -8.17 12.51 -1.87
N LEU A 191 -7.65 13.74 -1.92
CA LEU A 191 -6.55 14.10 -2.83
C LEU A 191 -5.26 13.40 -2.41
N LEU A 192 -4.99 13.33 -1.10
CA LEU A 192 -3.87 12.56 -0.57
C LEU A 192 -4.00 11.06 -0.90
N ALA A 193 -5.19 10.49 -0.71
CA ALA A 193 -5.46 9.10 -1.06
C ALA A 193 -5.27 8.84 -2.56
N LEU A 194 -5.77 9.72 -3.43
CA LEU A 194 -5.56 9.63 -4.88
C LEU A 194 -4.07 9.68 -5.24
N GLY A 195 -3.30 10.58 -4.63
CA GLY A 195 -1.85 10.66 -4.80
C GLY A 195 -1.14 9.37 -4.40
N LEU A 196 -1.45 8.84 -3.21
CA LEU A 196 -0.87 7.59 -2.71
C LEU A 196 -1.27 6.37 -3.54
N TYR A 197 -2.51 6.28 -4.01
CA TYR A 197 -2.93 5.22 -4.94
C TYR A 197 -2.28 5.36 -6.32
N GLY A 198 -2.06 6.59 -6.79
CA GLY A 198 -1.27 6.86 -8.00
C GLY A 198 0.18 6.38 -7.85
N LEU A 199 0.83 6.70 -6.72
CA LEU A 199 2.16 6.19 -6.39
C LEU A 199 2.18 4.65 -6.31
N SER A 200 1.16 4.05 -5.71
CA SER A 200 1.01 2.59 -5.66
C SER A 200 0.88 1.98 -7.06
N TRP A 201 0.08 2.60 -7.93
CA TRP A 201 -0.10 2.13 -9.31
C TRP A 201 1.23 2.17 -10.08
N LEU A 202 1.97 3.28 -9.98
CA LEU A 202 3.31 3.42 -10.56
C LEU A 202 4.27 2.36 -10.01
N ALA A 203 4.36 2.22 -8.69
CA ALA A 203 5.23 1.24 -8.03
C ALA A 203 4.95 -0.21 -8.47
N GLN A 204 3.68 -0.52 -8.77
CA GLN A 204 3.26 -1.83 -9.27
C GLN A 204 3.38 -1.99 -10.79
N ALA A 205 3.40 -0.89 -11.56
CA ALA A 205 3.59 -0.88 -13.00
C ALA A 205 5.04 -1.20 -13.40
N PHE A 206 6.03 -0.83 -12.58
CA PHE A 206 7.44 -1.19 -12.76
C PHE A 206 7.77 -2.65 -12.40
N ARG A 207 6.84 -3.57 -12.65
CA ARG A 207 7.08 -5.02 -12.66
C ARG A 207 7.67 -5.40 -14.02
N GLY A 208 8.96 -5.12 -14.20
CA GLY A 208 9.83 -5.90 -15.08
C GLY A 208 10.23 -7.18 -14.37
#